data_AF-A0A9Q3EW91-F1
#
_entry.id   AF-A0A9Q3EW91-F1
#
_cell.length_a   1.000
_cell.length_b   1.000
_cell.length_c   1.000
_cell.angle_alpha   90.00
_cell.angle_beta   90.00
_cell.angle_gamma   90.00
#
_symmetry.space_group_name_H-M   'P 1'
#
loop_
_entity.id
_entity.type
_entity.pdbx_description
1 polymer ?
#
loop_
_entity_poly.entity_id
_entity_poly.type
_entity_poly.pdbx_seq_one_letter_code
_entity_poly.pdbx_strand_id
1 'polypeptide(L)'
;MDAIRKIGHNEIVEITTPVLITWNDGKSRLCGDFRALNNYTKADRYPIPRIPQSLDKLAKAKYITKMDCMKGFHQNGAKPNSMKLRRIIFHMGIYEYTRMPFGIKNAPAHFQRMMNTIFQEEILEGWMVVYIDDIIIYSETWVDHVQYIDRVLIKFKSINLKISLKKCNLGQQELLALGHKVSGLSLAIDRNKVAAVLQNPVTKNIKEMQPATIETTFKVLPT
;
A
#
# COMPACT_ATOMS: atom_id res chain seq x y z
N MET A 1 20.31 8.33 6.16
CA MET A 1 19.80 9.72 6.08
C MET A 1 19.55 10.06 4.60
N ASP A 2 19.15 9.08 3.76
CA ASP A 2 19.49 9.11 2.32
C ASP A 2 18.28 9.37 1.42
N ALA A 3 17.16 9.76 2.01
CA ALA A 3 15.91 10.01 1.30
C ALA A 3 15.72 11.47 0.88
N ILE A 4 16.54 12.39 1.43
CA ILE A 4 16.48 13.83 1.14
C ILE A 4 17.88 14.40 0.89
N ARG A 5 18.01 15.30 -0.08
CA ARG A 5 19.24 16.03 -0.44
C ARG A 5 19.02 17.52 -0.20
N LYS A 6 20.00 18.23 0.39
CA LYS A 6 19.95 19.69 0.51
C LYS A 6 20.25 20.31 -0.86
N ILE A 7 19.47 21.31 -1.25
CA ILE A 7 19.68 22.03 -2.51
C ILE A 7 20.91 22.94 -2.39
N GLY A 8 21.78 22.94 -3.41
CA GLY A 8 22.98 23.78 -3.47
C GLY A 8 22.68 25.24 -3.80
N HIS A 9 23.63 26.13 -3.46
CA HIS A 9 23.48 27.59 -3.62
C HIS A 9 23.23 28.06 -5.06
N ASN A 10 23.72 27.31 -6.06
CA ASN A 10 23.59 27.66 -7.48
C ASN A 10 22.41 26.96 -8.18
N GLU A 11 21.59 26.20 -7.44
CA GLU A 11 20.45 25.48 -8.01
C GLU A 11 19.19 26.34 -7.98
N ILE A 12 18.57 26.54 -9.14
CA ILE A 12 17.31 27.28 -9.26
C ILE A 12 16.17 26.47 -8.64
N VAL A 13 15.38 27.13 -7.77
CA VAL A 13 14.20 26.55 -7.14
C VAL A 13 12.93 27.22 -7.63
N GLU A 14 12.18 26.51 -8.48
CA GLU A 14 10.91 26.98 -9.05
C GLU A 14 9.72 26.71 -8.13
N ILE A 15 9.72 25.56 -7.46
CA ILE A 15 8.60 25.06 -6.66
C ILE A 15 9.14 24.51 -5.34
N THR A 16 8.43 24.81 -4.25
CA THR A 16 8.64 24.17 -2.94
C THR A 16 7.31 23.76 -2.32
N THR A 17 7.37 22.76 -1.46
CA THR A 17 6.23 22.24 -0.70
C THR A 17 6.48 22.46 0.79
N PRO A 18 5.53 23.03 1.55
CA PRO A 18 5.70 23.17 3.00
C PRO A 18 5.72 21.80 3.67
N VAL A 19 6.38 21.73 4.82
CA VAL A 19 6.55 20.51 5.60
C VAL A 19 5.70 20.56 6.85
N LEU A 20 5.04 19.43 7.14
CA LEU A 20 4.36 19.18 8.41
C LEU A 20 5.13 18.09 9.17
N ILE A 21 5.21 18.24 10.49
CA ILE A 21 5.70 17.19 11.38
C ILE A 21 4.47 16.50 11.95
N THR A 22 4.28 15.24 11.58
CA THR A 22 3.19 14.42 12.10
C THR A 22 3.72 13.49 13.18
N TRP A 23 2.98 13.33 14.27
CA TRP A 23 3.33 12.41 15.35
C TRP A 23 2.45 11.17 15.29
N ASN A 24 3.05 9.98 15.27
CA ASN A 24 2.31 8.71 15.35
C ASN A 24 3.16 7.61 15.99
N ASP A 25 2.56 6.80 16.87
CA ASP A 25 3.22 5.71 17.61
C ASP A 25 4.53 6.13 18.30
N GLY A 26 4.54 7.30 18.93
CA GLY A 26 5.72 7.85 19.62
C GLY A 26 6.86 8.28 18.69
N LYS A 27 6.62 8.39 17.38
CA LYS A 27 7.61 8.81 16.37
C LYS A 27 7.13 10.02 15.59
N SER A 28 7.99 11.03 15.45
CA SER A 28 7.78 12.10 14.47
C SER A 28 8.08 11.60 13.06
N ARG A 29 7.32 12.11 12.09
CA ARG A 29 7.55 11.90 10.67
C ARG A 29 7.47 13.24 9.94
N LEU A 30 8.44 13.44 9.07
CA LEU A 30 8.49 14.59 8.19
C LEU A 30 7.63 14.32 6.94
N CYS A 31 6.57 15.10 6.76
CA CYS A 31 5.56 14.92 5.73
C CYS A 31 5.44 16.19 4.89
N GLY A 32 5.79 16.12 3.60
CA GLY A 32 5.54 17.22 2.66
C GLY A 32 4.05 17.35 2.36
N ASP A 33 3.51 18.56 2.37
CA ASP A 33 2.12 18.85 2.01
C ASP A 33 1.92 18.92 0.50
N PHE A 34 1.92 17.77 -0.17
CA PHE A 34 1.82 17.68 -1.63
C PHE A 34 0.42 17.92 -2.19
N ARG A 35 -0.54 18.47 -1.42
CA ARG A 35 -1.92 18.71 -1.91
C ARG A 35 -1.96 19.60 -3.15
N ALA A 36 -1.21 20.69 -3.16
CA ALA A 36 -1.11 21.57 -4.32
C ALA A 36 -0.54 20.83 -5.54
N LEU A 37 0.58 20.13 -5.37
CA LEU A 37 1.20 19.33 -6.43
C LEU A 37 0.23 18.27 -7.00
N ASN A 38 -0.51 17.59 -6.12
CA ASN A 38 -1.45 16.54 -6.51
C ASN A 38 -2.64 17.05 -7.34
N ASN A 39 -3.01 18.33 -7.20
CA ASN A 39 -4.06 18.96 -7.99
C ASN A 39 -3.61 19.17 -9.45
N TYR A 40 -2.36 19.56 -9.65
CA TYR A 40 -1.77 19.75 -10.99
C TYR A 40 -1.23 18.45 -11.60
N THR A 41 -1.19 17.36 -10.83
CA THR A 41 -0.72 16.06 -11.30
C THR A 41 -1.85 15.25 -11.94
N LYS A 42 -1.66 14.89 -13.22
CA LYS A 42 -2.55 13.96 -13.93
C LYS A 42 -2.62 12.63 -13.18
N ALA A 43 -3.84 12.19 -12.87
CA ALA A 43 -4.06 10.95 -12.12
C ALA A 43 -3.65 9.73 -12.97
N ASP A 44 -2.78 8.89 -12.41
CA ASP A 44 -2.43 7.58 -12.97
C ASP A 44 -3.48 6.55 -12.54
N ARG A 45 -4.35 6.15 -13.47
CA ARG A 45 -5.46 5.20 -13.22
C ARG A 45 -5.04 3.75 -13.50
N TYR A 46 -3.88 3.35 -12.97
CA TYR A 46 -3.46 1.96 -13.06
C TYR A 46 -4.43 1.04 -12.30
N PRO A 47 -4.83 -0.12 -12.86
CA PRO A 47 -5.77 -1.02 -12.22
C PRO A 47 -5.15 -1.61 -10.95
N ILE A 48 -5.69 -1.22 -9.80
CA ILE A 48 -5.41 -1.87 -8.52
C ILE A 48 -6.46 -2.96 -8.33
N PRO A 49 -6.07 -4.20 -7.97
CA PRO A 49 -7.01 -5.29 -7.77
C PRO A 49 -8.13 -4.91 -6.80
N ARG A 50 -9.38 -5.22 -7.17
CA ARG A 50 -10.51 -5.03 -6.25
C ARG A 50 -10.44 -6.10 -5.18
N ILE A 51 -10.51 -5.67 -3.92
CA ILE A 51 -10.39 -6.55 -2.75
C ILE A 51 -11.34 -7.77 -2.86
N PRO A 52 -12.65 -7.64 -3.15
CA PRO A 52 -13.56 -8.79 -3.23
C PRO A 52 -13.14 -9.85 -4.26
N GLN A 53 -12.69 -9.44 -5.46
CA GLN A 53 -12.27 -10.37 -6.51
C GLN A 53 -11.00 -11.14 -6.14
N SER A 54 -10.12 -10.51 -5.35
CA SER A 54 -8.93 -11.18 -4.80
C SER A 54 -9.30 -12.15 -3.68
N LEU A 55 -10.38 -11.88 -2.94
CA LEU A 55 -10.85 -12.69 -1.81
C LEU A 55 -11.51 -14.01 -2.25
N ASP A 56 -12.19 -14.04 -3.40
CA ASP A 56 -12.78 -15.28 -3.94
C ASP A 56 -11.71 -16.36 -4.21
N LYS A 57 -10.52 -15.94 -4.67
CA LYS A 57 -9.38 -16.84 -4.87
C LYS A 57 -8.81 -17.37 -3.55
N LEU A 58 -8.90 -16.56 -2.49
CA LEU A 58 -8.42 -16.91 -1.15
C LEU A 58 -9.35 -17.85 -0.40
N ALA A 59 -10.62 -17.98 -0.82
CA ALA A 59 -11.60 -18.80 -0.12
C ALA A 59 -11.25 -20.30 -0.08
N LYS A 60 -10.45 -20.80 -1.04
CA LYS A 60 -10.00 -22.20 -1.07
C LYS A 60 -8.66 -22.42 -0.35
N ALA A 61 -8.02 -21.35 0.12
CA ALA A 61 -6.68 -21.42 0.68
C ALA A 61 -6.67 -22.04 2.08
N LYS A 62 -5.85 -23.06 2.30
CA LYS A 62 -5.61 -23.64 3.62
C LYS A 62 -4.45 -22.96 4.35
N TYR A 63 -3.47 -22.48 3.59
CA TYR A 63 -2.31 -21.76 4.10
C TYR A 63 -2.23 -20.40 3.42
N ILE A 64 -2.08 -19.36 4.23
CA ILE A 64 -2.02 -17.98 3.78
C ILE A 64 -0.80 -17.32 4.40
N THR A 65 -0.01 -16.66 3.57
CA THR A 65 1.11 -15.84 3.98
C THR A 65 0.86 -14.41 3.51
N LYS A 66 0.97 -13.45 4.42
CA LYS A 66 0.99 -12.02 4.12
C LYS A 66 2.39 -11.48 4.38
N MET A 67 2.99 -10.83 3.38
CA MET A 67 4.27 -10.13 3.49
C MET A 67 4.07 -8.63 3.28
N ASP A 68 4.54 -7.82 4.24
CA ASP A 68 4.55 -6.35 4.17
C ASP A 68 5.88 -5.88 3.60
N CYS A 69 5.84 -5.33 2.38
CA CYS A 69 7.00 -4.72 1.75
C CYS A 69 7.30 -3.40 2.47
N MET A 70 8.42 -3.31 3.19
CA MET A 70 8.74 -2.12 3.97
C MET A 70 8.86 -0.90 3.07
N LYS A 71 7.89 0.02 3.15
CA LYS A 71 8.02 1.36 2.57
C LYS A 71 8.49 1.27 1.11
N GLY A 72 7.99 0.31 0.33
CA GLY A 72 8.57 -0.04 -0.97
C GLY A 72 8.63 1.15 -1.93
N PHE A 73 7.67 2.06 -1.84
CA PHE A 73 7.67 3.36 -2.53
C PHE A 73 8.95 4.18 -2.32
N HIS A 74 9.48 4.20 -1.09
CA HIS A 74 10.68 4.96 -0.72
C HIS A 74 11.97 4.26 -1.15
N GLN A 75 11.90 3.03 -1.65
CA GLN A 75 13.07 2.33 -2.19
C GLN A 75 13.25 2.65 -3.67
N ASN A 76 12.23 3.15 -4.37
CA ASN A 76 12.33 3.48 -5.77
C ASN A 76 13.02 4.83 -5.98
N GLY A 77 14.10 4.81 -6.75
CA GLY A 77 14.78 6.01 -7.22
C GLY A 77 13.85 6.80 -8.12
N ALA A 78 13.78 8.10 -7.91
CA ALA A 78 12.92 8.94 -8.72
C ALA A 78 13.69 9.58 -9.88
N LYS A 79 13.00 9.80 -11.01
CA LYS A 79 13.59 10.47 -12.17
C LYS A 79 14.05 11.89 -11.78
N PRO A 80 15.20 12.38 -12.27
CA PRO A 80 15.72 13.71 -11.91
C PRO A 80 14.71 14.84 -12.10
N ASN A 81 13.94 14.82 -13.19
CA ASN A 81 12.94 15.84 -13.45
C ASN A 81 11.78 15.83 -12.43
N SER A 82 11.42 14.66 -11.88
CA SER A 82 10.39 14.58 -10.84
C SER A 82 10.92 14.87 -9.44
N MET A 83 12.24 14.86 -9.21
CA MET A 83 12.85 15.32 -7.94
C MET A 83 12.58 16.80 -7.69
N LYS A 84 12.67 17.64 -8.72
CA LYS A 84 12.39 19.08 -8.62
C LYS A 84 10.98 19.39 -8.10
N LEU A 85 9.99 18.61 -8.52
CA LEU A 85 8.59 18.74 -8.08
C LEU A 85 8.36 18.30 -6.63
N ARG A 86 9.32 17.58 -6.03
CA ARG A 86 9.22 17.03 -4.68
C ARG A 86 10.19 17.72 -3.73
N ARG A 87 10.44 19.00 -3.98
CA ARG A 87 11.19 19.89 -3.10
C ARG A 87 10.34 20.32 -1.93
N ILE A 88 10.94 20.31 -0.76
CA ILE A 88 10.35 20.72 0.50
C ILE A 88 11.13 21.89 1.10
N ILE A 89 10.41 22.77 1.80
CA ILE A 89 11.00 23.91 2.51
C ILE A 89 10.76 23.78 4.01
N PHE A 90 11.81 23.99 4.80
CA PHE A 90 11.74 24.11 6.25
C PHE A 90 12.78 25.12 6.76
N HIS A 91 12.76 25.43 8.06
CA HIS A 91 13.56 26.50 8.68
C HIS A 91 15.08 26.44 8.42
N MET A 92 15.65 25.30 8.02
CA MET A 92 17.09 25.15 7.70
C MET A 92 17.41 25.20 6.20
N GLY A 93 16.41 25.44 5.35
CA GLY A 93 16.55 25.59 3.90
C GLY A 93 15.66 24.66 3.08
N ILE A 94 16.06 24.49 1.82
CA ILE A 94 15.30 23.74 0.82
C ILE A 94 15.98 22.39 0.57
N TYR A 95 15.17 21.35 0.56
CA TYR A 95 15.62 19.96 0.40
C TYR A 95 14.75 19.28 -0.66
N GLU A 96 15.27 18.26 -1.33
CA GLU A 96 14.52 17.46 -2.30
C GLU A 96 14.51 15.99 -1.92
N TYR A 97 13.37 15.33 -2.17
CA TYR A 97 13.28 13.89 -2.00
C TYR A 97 13.95 13.15 -3.17
N THR A 98 14.97 12.35 -2.86
CA THR A 98 15.67 11.46 -3.81
C THR A 98 14.85 10.19 -4.10
N ARG A 99 13.96 9.84 -3.17
CA ARG A 99 13.03 8.71 -3.24
C ARG A 99 11.59 9.20 -3.32
N MET A 100 10.61 8.33 -3.53
CA MET A 100 9.21 8.76 -3.53
C MET A 100 8.74 9.10 -2.11
N PRO A 101 8.33 10.34 -1.81
CA PRO A 101 7.80 10.68 -0.50
C PRO A 101 6.35 10.20 -0.35
N PHE A 102 5.88 10.13 0.90
CA PHE A 102 4.47 9.95 1.19
C PHE A 102 3.65 11.15 0.69
N GLY A 103 2.37 10.90 0.40
CA GLY A 103 1.43 11.95 0.01
C GLY A 103 1.40 12.26 -1.49
N ILE A 104 2.25 11.64 -2.32
CA ILE A 104 2.18 11.79 -3.79
C ILE A 104 1.03 10.96 -4.35
N LYS A 105 0.14 11.60 -5.10
CA LYS A 105 -1.09 11.01 -5.67
C LYS A 105 -0.87 9.70 -6.42
N ASN A 106 0.14 9.65 -7.28
CA ASN A 106 0.38 8.52 -8.16
C ASN A 106 1.32 7.46 -7.56
N ALA A 107 1.77 7.64 -6.31
CA ALA A 107 2.68 6.68 -5.69
C ALA A 107 2.10 5.25 -5.66
N PRO A 108 0.86 5.01 -5.16
CA PRO A 108 0.24 3.68 -5.13
C PRO A 108 0.17 3.00 -6.50
N ALA A 109 -0.29 3.72 -7.52
CA ALA A 109 -0.41 3.22 -8.89
C ALA A 109 0.94 2.79 -9.47
N HIS A 110 1.98 3.61 -9.27
CA HIS A 110 3.32 3.31 -9.75
C HIS A 110 3.88 2.04 -9.10
N PHE A 111 3.71 1.87 -7.80
CA PHE A 111 4.23 0.69 -7.09
C PHE A 111 3.43 -0.56 -7.41
N GLN A 112 2.11 -0.47 -7.51
CA GLN A 112 1.29 -1.59 -7.98
C GLN A 112 1.76 -2.05 -9.36
N ARG A 113 2.02 -1.12 -10.29
CA ARG A 113 2.56 -1.44 -11.62
C ARG A 113 3.89 -2.18 -11.52
N MET A 114 4.83 -1.65 -10.73
CA MET A 114 6.12 -2.27 -10.53
C MET A 114 6.00 -3.70 -9.97
N MET A 115 5.19 -3.88 -8.93
CA MET A 115 5.01 -5.19 -8.30
C MET A 115 4.30 -6.18 -9.22
N ASN A 116 3.31 -5.73 -10.00
CA ASN A 116 2.68 -6.55 -11.02
C ASN A 116 3.67 -6.99 -12.11
N THR A 117 4.62 -6.14 -12.49
CA THR A 117 5.67 -6.52 -13.46
C THR A 117 6.64 -7.54 -12.87
N ILE A 118 7.03 -7.40 -11.60
CA ILE A 118 7.97 -8.32 -10.94
C ILE A 118 7.34 -9.69 -10.70
N PHE A 119 6.08 -9.71 -10.26
CA PHE A 119 5.35 -10.92 -9.85
C PHE A 119 4.33 -11.37 -10.90
N GLN A 120 4.52 -11.00 -12.16
CA GLN A 120 3.56 -11.28 -13.22
C GLN A 120 3.25 -12.77 -13.33
N GLU A 121 4.29 -13.62 -13.31
CA GLU A 121 4.18 -15.07 -13.41
C GLU A 121 3.36 -15.65 -12.25
N GLU A 122 3.70 -15.29 -11.01
CA GLU A 122 3.02 -15.78 -9.81
C GLU A 122 1.55 -15.35 -9.73
N ILE A 123 1.25 -14.14 -10.20
CA ILE A 123 -0.13 -13.63 -10.30
C ILE A 123 -0.93 -14.43 -11.35
N LEU A 124 -0.30 -14.76 -12.48
CA LEU A 124 -0.93 -15.53 -13.56
C LEU A 124 -1.14 -16.99 -13.18
N GLU A 125 -0.20 -17.59 -12.45
CA GLU A 125 -0.33 -18.94 -11.87
C GLU A 125 -1.44 -19.01 -10.81
N GLY A 126 -1.87 -17.86 -10.28
CA GLY A 126 -3.10 -17.76 -9.51
C GLY A 126 -2.99 -18.13 -8.03
N TRP A 127 -1.79 -18.19 -7.48
CA TRP A 127 -1.54 -18.43 -6.03
C TRP A 127 -1.02 -17.17 -5.30
N MET A 128 -0.87 -16.06 -6.00
CA MET A 128 -0.46 -14.77 -5.44
C MET A 128 -1.45 -13.65 -5.73
N VAL A 129 -1.64 -12.77 -4.75
CA VAL A 129 -2.26 -11.46 -4.92
C VAL A 129 -1.28 -10.39 -4.44
N VAL A 130 -1.04 -9.39 -5.28
CA VAL A 130 -0.28 -8.19 -4.94
C VAL A 130 -1.26 -7.04 -4.78
N TYR A 131 -1.22 -6.36 -3.63
CA TYR A 131 -2.02 -5.18 -3.35
C TYR A 131 -1.16 -4.10 -2.70
N ILE A 132 -0.79 -3.10 -3.49
CA ILE A 132 0.02 -1.97 -3.03
C ILE A 132 1.28 -2.51 -2.31
N ASP A 133 1.38 -2.39 -0.98
CA ASP A 133 2.52 -2.85 -0.17
C ASP A 133 2.41 -4.31 0.32
N ASP A 134 1.23 -4.93 0.19
CA ASP A 134 0.94 -6.28 0.67
C ASP A 134 1.14 -7.30 -0.46
N ILE A 135 1.94 -8.34 -0.22
CA ILE A 135 1.93 -9.58 -1.01
C ILE A 135 1.23 -10.66 -0.20
N ILE A 136 0.23 -11.27 -0.82
CA ILE A 136 -0.53 -12.37 -0.24
C ILE A 136 -0.28 -13.61 -1.08
N ILE A 137 0.25 -14.64 -0.44
CA ILE A 137 0.52 -15.96 -1.01
C ILE A 137 -0.48 -16.93 -0.39
N TYR A 138 -1.05 -17.82 -1.19
CA TYR A 138 -2.00 -18.81 -0.71
C TYR A 138 -1.85 -20.15 -1.41
N SER A 139 -2.17 -21.21 -0.69
CA SER A 139 -2.10 -22.59 -1.18
C SER A 139 -3.03 -23.53 -0.41
N GLU A 140 -3.31 -24.69 -0.98
CA GLU A 140 -4.09 -25.76 -0.35
C GLU A 140 -3.20 -26.72 0.46
N THR A 141 -1.94 -26.90 0.05
CA THR A 141 -0.98 -27.80 0.69
C THR A 141 0.21 -27.04 1.27
N TRP A 142 0.76 -27.54 2.38
CA TRP A 142 1.93 -26.92 3.01
C TRP A 142 3.18 -26.97 2.12
N VAL A 143 3.33 -28.06 1.35
CA VAL A 143 4.48 -28.28 0.46
C VAL A 143 4.53 -27.20 -0.60
N ASP A 144 3.41 -26.95 -1.29
CA ASP A 144 3.31 -25.88 -2.29
C ASP A 144 3.55 -24.52 -1.64
N HIS A 145 3.00 -24.30 -0.44
CA HIS A 145 3.15 -23.03 0.28
C HIS A 145 4.61 -22.66 0.52
N VAL A 146 5.41 -23.63 0.97
CA VAL A 146 6.84 -23.42 1.23
C VAL A 146 7.59 -23.12 -0.06
N GLN A 147 7.28 -23.83 -1.16
CA GLN A 147 7.88 -23.57 -2.47
C GLN A 147 7.52 -22.17 -3.00
N TYR A 148 6.27 -21.73 -2.83
CA TYR A 148 5.82 -20.39 -3.22
C TYR A 148 6.54 -19.31 -2.43
N ILE A 149 6.67 -19.47 -1.11
CA ILE A 149 7.44 -18.54 -0.27
C ILE A 149 8.90 -18.46 -0.75
N ASP A 150 9.54 -19.58 -1.04
CA ASP A 150 10.94 -19.61 -1.49
C ASP A 150 11.13 -18.84 -2.81
N ARG A 151 10.24 -19.07 -3.80
CA ARG A 151 10.22 -18.31 -5.07
C ARG A 151 10.13 -16.80 -4.83
N VAL A 152 9.26 -16.37 -3.93
CA VAL A 152 9.07 -14.95 -3.61
C VAL A 152 10.30 -14.35 -2.94
N LEU A 153 10.91 -15.07 -1.99
CA LEU A 153 12.12 -14.63 -1.29
C LEU A 153 13.32 -14.52 -2.23
N ILE A 154 13.46 -15.45 -3.19
CA ILE A 154 14.47 -15.38 -4.26
C ILE A 154 14.27 -14.11 -5.10
N LYS A 155 13.04 -13.82 -5.54
CA LYS A 155 12.73 -12.60 -6.29
C LYS A 155 13.05 -11.35 -5.46
N PHE A 156 12.63 -11.27 -4.19
CA PHE A 156 12.98 -10.15 -3.30
C PHE A 156 14.47 -9.91 -3.17
N LYS A 157 15.26 -10.98 -3.04
CA LYS A 157 16.73 -10.88 -2.99
C LYS A 157 17.30 -10.32 -4.29
N SER A 158 16.80 -10.76 -5.45
CA SER A 158 17.28 -10.30 -6.75
C SER A 158 17.06 -8.80 -7.00
N ILE A 159 15.97 -8.23 -6.47
CA ILE A 159 15.61 -6.81 -6.65
C ILE A 159 15.97 -5.94 -5.44
N ASN A 160 16.62 -6.52 -4.41
CA ASN A 160 16.95 -5.86 -3.15
C ASN A 160 15.74 -5.21 -2.44
N LEU A 161 14.55 -5.82 -2.57
CA LEU A 161 13.34 -5.35 -1.90
C LEU A 161 13.31 -5.86 -0.46
N LYS A 162 13.18 -4.95 0.49
CA LYS A 162 13.17 -5.29 1.92
C LYS A 162 11.76 -5.48 2.46
N ILE A 163 11.55 -6.52 3.26
CA ILE A 163 10.29 -6.83 3.96
C ILE A 163 10.41 -6.62 5.47
N SER A 164 9.27 -6.39 6.14
CA SER A 164 9.22 -6.25 7.59
C SER A 164 8.85 -7.58 8.22
N LEU A 165 9.83 -8.36 8.69
CA LEU A 165 9.56 -9.66 9.30
C LEU A 165 8.55 -9.57 10.47
N LYS A 166 8.60 -8.48 11.26
CA LYS A 166 7.67 -8.22 12.36
C LYS A 166 6.21 -8.02 11.94
N LYS A 167 5.97 -7.62 10.68
CA LYS A 167 4.63 -7.41 10.12
C LYS A 167 4.20 -8.52 9.16
N CYS A 168 5.11 -9.45 8.85
CA CYS A 168 4.77 -10.61 8.03
C CYS A 168 4.01 -11.63 8.88
N ASN A 169 3.00 -12.25 8.29
CA ASN A 169 2.30 -13.41 8.82
C ASN A 169 2.56 -14.58 7.88
N LEU A 170 3.24 -15.63 8.35
CA LEU A 170 3.64 -16.75 7.51
C LEU A 170 2.79 -17.98 7.82
N GLY A 171 2.25 -18.63 6.79
CA GLY A 171 1.66 -19.96 6.86
C GLY A 171 0.43 -20.09 7.75
N GLN A 172 -0.32 -19.00 7.96
CA GLN A 172 -1.49 -18.98 8.84
C GLN A 172 -2.71 -19.59 8.13
N GLN A 173 -3.59 -20.26 8.88
CA GLN A 173 -4.88 -20.73 8.35
C GLN A 173 -5.93 -19.61 8.30
N GLU A 174 -5.71 -18.56 9.10
CA GLU A 174 -6.56 -17.39 9.16
C GLU A 174 -5.72 -16.14 9.40
N LEU A 175 -5.94 -15.09 8.62
CA LEU A 175 -5.26 -13.81 8.82
C LEU A 175 -6.10 -12.61 8.37
N LEU A 176 -5.74 -11.43 8.88
CA LEU A 176 -6.30 -10.17 8.41
C LEU A 176 -5.52 -9.69 7.17
N ALA A 177 -6.15 -9.79 6.00
CA ALA A 177 -5.63 -9.30 4.73
C ALA A 177 -6.60 -8.30 4.12
N LEU A 178 -6.07 -7.18 3.60
CA LEU A 178 -6.87 -6.15 2.91
C LEU A 178 -8.03 -5.57 3.75
N GLY A 179 -7.98 -5.71 5.08
CA GLY A 179 -9.05 -5.31 6.00
C GLY A 179 -10.21 -6.30 6.10
N HIS A 180 -10.00 -7.54 5.66
CA HIS A 180 -10.90 -8.68 5.84
C HIS A 180 -10.15 -9.79 6.57
N LYS A 181 -10.85 -10.50 7.45
CA LYS A 181 -10.42 -11.78 8.00
C LYS A 181 -10.63 -12.84 6.93
N VAL A 182 -9.53 -13.41 6.48
CA VAL A 182 -9.49 -14.42 5.43
C VAL A 182 -9.16 -15.75 6.07
N SER A 183 -10.06 -16.72 5.92
CA SER A 183 -9.89 -18.11 6.32
C SER A 183 -10.32 -19.01 5.17
N GLY A 184 -9.73 -20.20 5.05
CA GLY A 184 -10.09 -21.20 4.02
C GLY A 184 -11.53 -21.70 4.04
N LEU A 185 -12.37 -21.17 4.93
CA LEU A 185 -13.81 -21.47 5.03
C LEU A 185 -14.69 -20.21 5.06
N SER A 186 -14.13 -19.02 5.31
CA SER A 186 -14.95 -17.81 5.45
C SER A 186 -14.19 -16.50 5.17
N LEU A 187 -14.90 -15.57 4.53
CA LEU A 187 -14.51 -14.18 4.36
C LEU A 187 -15.32 -13.36 5.35
N ALA A 188 -14.70 -12.85 6.41
CA ALA A 188 -15.34 -11.95 7.36
C ALA A 188 -14.69 -10.56 7.29
N ILE A 189 -15.46 -9.49 7.51
CA ILE A 189 -14.92 -8.13 7.54
C ILE A 189 -14.21 -7.90 8.89
N ASP A 190 -13.07 -7.18 8.89
CA ASP A 190 -12.37 -6.84 10.13
C ASP A 190 -13.29 -6.03 11.07
N ARG A 191 -13.47 -6.54 12.30
CA ARG A 191 -14.30 -5.92 13.33
C ARG A 191 -13.79 -4.53 13.71
N ASN A 192 -12.51 -4.22 13.52
CA ASN A 192 -11.95 -2.89 13.81
C ASN A 192 -12.42 -1.84 12.80
N LYS A 193 -12.58 -2.20 11.51
CA LYS A 193 -13.19 -1.32 10.51
C LYS A 193 -14.67 -1.10 10.82
N VAL A 194 -15.38 -2.15 11.22
CA VAL A 194 -16.79 -2.08 11.61
C VAL A 194 -16.97 -1.20 12.85
N ALA A 195 -16.11 -1.34 13.85
CA ALA A 195 -16.11 -0.49 15.05
C ALA A 195 -15.82 0.98 14.71
N ALA A 196 -14.87 1.28 13.81
CA ALA A 196 -14.59 2.65 13.37
C ALA A 196 -15.77 3.30 12.64
N VAL A 197 -16.55 2.52 11.88
CA VAL A 197 -17.79 3.01 11.24
C VAL A 197 -18.91 3.18 12.26
N LEU A 198 -19.06 2.25 13.22
CA LEU A 198 -20.10 2.31 14.26
C LEU A 198 -19.85 3.40 15.32
N GLN A 199 -18.59 3.75 15.57
CA GLN A 199 -18.20 4.79 16.53
C GLN A 199 -18.11 6.19 15.92
N ASN A 200 -18.28 6.33 14.61
CA ASN A 200 -18.31 7.66 14.00
C ASN A 200 -19.63 8.36 14.35
N PRO A 201 -19.60 9.57 14.96
CA PRO A 201 -20.81 10.36 15.13
C PRO A 201 -21.39 10.67 13.74
N VAL A 202 -22.72 10.58 13.60
CA VAL A 202 -23.44 10.85 12.35
C VAL A 202 -23.04 12.25 11.85
N THR A 203 -22.28 12.29 10.77
CA THR A 203 -21.79 13.54 10.19
C THR A 203 -22.97 14.31 9.58
N LYS A 204 -23.20 15.54 10.04
CA LYS A 204 -24.25 16.44 9.50
C LYS A 204 -23.85 17.10 8.17
N ASN A 205 -22.68 16.76 7.62
CA ASN A 205 -22.07 17.46 6.50
C ASN A 205 -22.05 16.56 5.26
N ILE A 206 -22.72 17.00 4.18
CA ILE A 206 -22.93 16.21 2.95
C ILE A 206 -21.59 15.81 2.28
N LYS A 207 -20.53 16.60 2.47
CA LYS A 207 -19.18 16.29 1.96
C LYS A 207 -18.45 15.17 2.71
N GLU A 208 -18.91 14.80 3.90
CA GLU A 208 -18.31 13.75 4.74
C GLU A 208 -19.04 12.40 4.63
N MET A 209 -20.11 12.32 3.84
CA MET A 209 -20.97 11.13 3.71
C MET A 209 -20.47 10.03 2.75
N GLN A 210 -19.26 10.10 2.19
CA GLN A 210 -18.70 8.99 1.38
C GLN A 210 -17.28 8.65 1.86
N PRO A 211 -17.01 7.42 2.35
CA PRO A 211 -17.53 6.13 1.84
C PRO A 211 -18.04 5.20 2.97
N ALA A 212 -19.32 5.29 3.32
CA ALA A 212 -19.98 4.33 4.24
C ALA A 212 -21.23 3.67 3.64
N THR A 213 -21.47 3.86 2.34
CA THR A 213 -22.58 3.24 1.60
C THR A 213 -21.99 2.46 0.44
N ILE A 214 -22.52 1.24 0.17
CA ILE A 214 -22.01 0.13 -0.67
C ILE A 214 -21.30 -0.89 0.26
N GLU A 215 -21.87 -1.97 0.77
CA GLU A 215 -22.86 -2.94 0.27
C GLU A 215 -23.58 -3.56 1.50
N THR A 216 -24.87 -3.30 1.66
CA THR A 216 -25.74 -4.15 2.50
C THR A 216 -26.97 -4.50 1.67
N THR A 217 -26.76 -5.35 0.66
CA THR A 217 -27.87 -6.03 -0.02
C THR A 217 -27.72 -7.52 0.26
N PHE A 218 -28.10 -7.93 1.46
CA PHE A 218 -28.40 -9.32 1.73
C PHE A 218 -29.65 -9.68 0.91
N LYS A 219 -29.49 -10.55 -0.10
CA LYS A 219 -30.60 -11.29 -0.68
C LYS A 219 -31.19 -12.17 0.41
N VAL A 220 -32.35 -11.77 0.93
CA VAL A 220 -33.27 -12.68 1.61
C VAL A 220 -33.87 -13.56 0.52
N LEU A 221 -33.55 -14.85 0.53
CA LEU A 221 -34.29 -15.84 -0.23
C LEU A 221 -35.61 -16.11 0.51
N PRO A 222 -36.78 -16.03 -0.15
CA PRO A 222 -38.02 -16.53 0.44
C PRO A 222 -38.05 -18.06 0.36
N THR A 223 -38.55 -18.66 1.44
CA THR A 223 -38.99 -20.06 1.58
C THR A 223 -40.03 -20.47 0.56
#